data_AF-A0A2G2GBK7-F1
#
_entry.id   AF-A0A2G2GBK7-F1
#
_cell.length_a   1.000
_cell.length_b   1.000
_cell.length_c   1.000
_cell.angle_alpha   90.00
_cell.angle_beta   90.00
_cell.angle_gamma   90.00
#
_symmetry.space_group_name_H-M   'P 1'
#
loop_
_entity.id
_entity.type
_entity.pdbx_description
1 polymer ?
#
loop_
_entity_poly.entity_id
_entity_poly.type
_entity_poly.pdbx_seq_one_letter_code
_entity_poly.pdbx_strand_id
1 'polypeptide(L)'
;MSIFKKLFSTKKVEGIRLEITKYDVNDMKDSDQKHQDKVDRDLKKTPEVVDRRALMVYEKRFMEKFKKIGNLHQKCPYCAKAYKTLNLGEKKCTQCDKAFMVKKRVQDLGTVAYRLESKKHFDLQWKAVSKIKKFKFYLTHEYEYIEQQLKKQGKMNLQATDIMHSVISAYSKNSLNSGHYELYTAFMFHKAELMRSQQRFAEALEYYFYVHFLQSNGVDNEANFVAKTKMNPELRERLIDLLNLGNIQVKQAKALFDYSIKHLSVFCESRMSVNPHKSYSILMKEFKDEDAAKDVQKPMRSFVLYTKAS
;
A
#
# COMPACT_ATOMS: atom_id res chain seq x y z
N MET A 1 -25.59 7.70 -31.72
CA MET A 1 -24.61 6.90 -30.95
C MET A 1 -23.35 7.69 -30.49
N SER A 2 -23.31 9.04 -30.50
CA SER A 2 -22.03 9.80 -30.41
C SER A 2 -22.00 11.04 -29.49
N ILE A 3 -22.94 11.21 -28.55
CA ILE A 3 -22.94 12.40 -27.65
C ILE A 3 -22.66 12.02 -26.19
N PHE A 4 -23.12 10.85 -25.73
CA PHE A 4 -22.90 10.39 -24.35
C PHE A 4 -21.46 9.93 -24.03
N LYS A 5 -20.68 9.48 -25.03
CA LYS A 5 -19.26 9.11 -24.83
C LYS A 5 -18.35 10.31 -24.47
N LYS A 6 -18.73 11.54 -24.82
CA LYS A 6 -17.92 12.75 -24.55
C LYS A 6 -18.13 13.31 -23.14
N LEU A 7 -19.33 13.17 -22.58
CA LEU A 7 -19.68 13.72 -21.26
C LEU A 7 -19.06 12.95 -20.09
N PHE A 8 -18.64 11.71 -20.29
CA PHE A 8 -17.92 10.89 -19.32
C PHE A 8 -16.47 10.62 -19.69
N SER A 9 -15.86 11.47 -20.54
CA SER A 9 -14.42 11.39 -20.74
C SER A 9 -13.72 11.73 -19.42
N THR A 10 -13.41 10.68 -18.67
CA THR A 10 -12.50 10.71 -17.54
C THR A 10 -11.26 11.46 -18.00
N LYS A 11 -10.86 12.48 -17.22
CA LYS A 11 -9.56 13.16 -17.41
C LYS A 11 -8.55 12.06 -17.73
N LYS A 12 -7.90 12.12 -18.90
CA LYS A 12 -6.92 11.12 -19.34
C LYS A 12 -5.93 10.90 -18.19
N VAL A 13 -6.11 9.81 -17.44
CA VAL A 13 -5.18 9.44 -16.39
C VAL A 13 -3.97 8.88 -17.11
N GLU A 14 -2.80 9.44 -16.84
CA GLU A 14 -1.55 8.88 -17.37
C GLU A 14 -1.28 7.56 -16.63
N GLY A 15 -1.65 6.43 -17.25
CA GLY A 15 -1.50 5.09 -16.68
C GLY A 15 -2.79 4.27 -16.68
N ILE A 16 -2.80 3.14 -15.97
CA ILE A 16 -3.99 2.33 -15.73
C ILE A 16 -4.89 3.03 -14.71
N ARG A 17 -6.21 3.03 -14.93
CA ARG A 17 -7.17 3.57 -13.97
C ARG A 17 -7.25 2.64 -12.76
N LEU A 18 -6.98 3.18 -11.57
CA LEU A 18 -7.05 2.42 -10.31
C LEU A 18 -8.41 2.56 -9.59
N GLU A 19 -9.27 3.42 -10.12
CA GLU A 19 -10.64 3.59 -9.63
C GLU A 19 -11.55 2.53 -10.24
N ILE A 20 -12.34 1.87 -9.39
CA ILE A 20 -13.36 0.89 -9.81
C ILE A 20 -14.73 1.56 -9.68
N THR A 21 -15.43 1.70 -10.80
CA THR A 21 -16.79 2.23 -10.84
C THR A 21 -17.83 1.10 -10.79
N LYS A 22 -19.10 1.46 -10.51
CA LYS A 22 -20.22 0.51 -10.54
C LYS A 22 -20.42 -0.12 -11.93
N TYR A 23 -20.14 0.62 -13.00
CA TYR A 23 -20.31 0.15 -14.38
C TYR A 23 -19.26 -0.91 -14.74
N ASP A 24 -18.01 -0.72 -14.31
CA ASP A 24 -16.91 -1.66 -14.57
C ASP A 24 -17.22 -3.08 -14.05
N VAL A 25 -18.05 -3.19 -13.01
CA VAL A 25 -18.39 -4.47 -12.39
C VAL A 25 -19.60 -5.14 -13.05
N ASN A 26 -20.56 -4.35 -13.53
CA ASN A 26 -21.72 -4.88 -14.24
C ASN A 26 -21.33 -5.48 -15.59
N ASP A 27 -20.39 -4.84 -16.31
CA ASP A 27 -19.91 -5.31 -17.61
C ASP A 27 -19.23 -6.70 -17.53
N MET A 28 -18.73 -7.11 -16.35
CA MET A 28 -18.18 -8.46 -16.15
C MET A 28 -19.23 -9.57 -16.10
N LYS A 29 -20.49 -9.26 -15.74
CA LYS A 29 -21.56 -10.27 -15.64
C LYS A 29 -22.01 -10.76 -17.01
N ASP A 30 -21.70 -9.99 -18.05
CA ASP A 30 -22.08 -10.22 -19.45
C ASP A 30 -20.88 -10.56 -20.36
N SER A 31 -19.70 -10.88 -19.78
CA SER A 31 -18.49 -11.11 -20.57
C SER A 31 -18.60 -12.36 -21.45
N ASP A 32 -18.70 -12.16 -22.76
CA ASP A 32 -18.66 -13.21 -23.77
C ASP A 32 -17.37 -14.04 -23.65
N GLN A 33 -17.50 -15.37 -23.71
CA GLN A 33 -16.43 -16.39 -23.67
C GLN A 33 -15.38 -16.26 -24.82
N LYS A 34 -15.47 -15.23 -25.66
CA LYS A 34 -14.71 -15.03 -26.90
C LYS A 34 -13.19 -14.95 -26.71
N HIS A 35 -12.71 -14.71 -25.49
CA HIS A 35 -11.28 -14.59 -25.19
C HIS A 35 -10.73 -15.72 -24.30
N GLN A 36 -11.50 -16.79 -24.04
CA GLN A 36 -11.08 -17.85 -23.10
C GLN A 36 -9.75 -18.48 -23.48
N ASP A 37 -9.53 -18.82 -24.75
CA ASP A 37 -8.26 -19.42 -25.22
C ASP A 37 -7.06 -18.49 -25.01
N LYS A 38 -7.27 -17.17 -25.05
CA LYS A 38 -6.22 -16.19 -24.78
C LYS A 38 -5.93 -16.14 -23.28
N VAL A 39 -6.98 -16.04 -22.46
CA VAL A 39 -6.87 -16.06 -20.99
C VAL A 39 -6.14 -17.33 -20.53
N ASP A 40 -6.52 -18.50 -21.02
CA ASP A 40 -5.89 -19.78 -20.64
C ASP A 40 -4.41 -19.87 -21.02
N ARG A 41 -3.98 -19.17 -22.08
CA ARG A 41 -2.58 -19.08 -22.49
C ARG A 41 -1.77 -18.05 -21.70
N ASP A 42 -2.41 -16.96 -21.29
CA ASP A 42 -1.77 -15.87 -20.57
C ASP A 42 -1.56 -16.21 -19.09
N LEU A 43 -2.40 -17.08 -18.52
CA LEU A 43 -2.33 -17.47 -17.11
C LEU A 43 -1.40 -18.66 -16.86
N LYS A 44 -0.67 -18.61 -15.74
CA LYS A 44 0.12 -19.74 -15.22
C LYS A 44 -0.83 -20.85 -14.76
N LYS A 45 -0.49 -22.10 -15.07
CA LYS A 45 -1.24 -23.29 -14.62
C LYS A 45 -0.99 -23.64 -13.15
N THR A 46 0.20 -23.32 -12.64
CA THR A 46 0.62 -23.62 -11.27
C THR A 46 1.26 -22.39 -10.64
N PRO A 47 0.78 -21.96 -9.46
CA PRO A 47 1.45 -20.91 -8.71
C PRO A 47 2.82 -21.40 -8.22
N GLU A 48 3.79 -20.51 -8.23
CA GLU A 48 5.12 -20.79 -7.68
C GLU A 48 5.07 -20.67 -6.15
N VAL A 49 5.67 -21.65 -5.45
CA VAL A 49 5.92 -21.53 -4.02
C VAL A 49 7.17 -20.67 -3.84
N VAL A 50 6.99 -19.49 -3.23
CA VAL A 50 8.07 -18.51 -3.07
C VAL A 50 8.42 -18.37 -1.60
N ASP A 51 9.72 -18.28 -1.33
CA ASP A 51 10.26 -18.08 0.00
C ASP A 51 9.88 -16.69 0.57
N ARG A 52 9.12 -16.72 1.68
CA ARG A 52 8.61 -15.53 2.39
C ARG A 52 9.68 -14.75 3.16
N ARG A 53 10.93 -15.22 3.24
CA ARG A 53 12.01 -14.53 3.98
C ARG A 53 12.18 -13.07 3.55
N ALA A 54 12.06 -12.78 2.27
CA ALA A 54 12.15 -11.41 1.77
C ALA A 54 11.08 -10.50 2.40
N LEU A 55 9.82 -10.95 2.46
CA LEU A 55 8.72 -10.20 3.08
C LEU A 55 8.93 -10.00 4.59
N MET A 56 9.36 -11.05 5.30
CA MET A 56 9.55 -11.02 6.76
C MET A 56 10.56 -9.96 7.23
N VAL A 57 11.61 -9.70 6.43
CA VAL A 57 12.57 -8.62 6.72
C VAL A 57 11.89 -7.26 6.77
N TYR A 58 10.94 -7.01 5.85
CA TYR A 58 10.20 -5.76 5.80
C TYR A 58 9.11 -5.70 6.86
N GLU A 59 8.45 -6.82 7.20
CA GLU A 59 7.52 -6.89 8.34
C GLU A 59 8.22 -6.41 9.61
N LYS A 60 9.40 -6.95 9.92
CA LYS A 60 10.20 -6.53 11.06
C LYS A 60 10.55 -5.04 11.01
N ARG A 61 11.02 -4.55 9.86
CA ARG A 61 11.38 -3.15 9.67
C ARG A 61 10.20 -2.21 9.88
N PHE A 62 9.02 -2.54 9.35
CA PHE A 62 7.82 -1.74 9.56
C PHE A 62 7.33 -1.80 11.01
N MET A 63 7.41 -2.96 11.68
CA MET A 63 7.07 -3.05 13.12
C MET A 63 7.94 -2.11 13.96
N GLU A 64 9.26 -2.08 13.72
CA GLU A 64 10.17 -1.17 14.42
C GLU A 64 9.85 0.30 14.16
N LYS A 65 9.49 0.65 12.92
CA LYS A 65 9.11 2.00 12.49
C LYS A 65 7.66 2.35 12.80
N PHE A 66 6.84 1.41 13.22
CA PHE A 66 5.46 1.67 13.61
C PHE A 66 5.25 1.46 15.11
N LYS A 67 6.33 1.47 15.88
CA LYS A 67 6.27 1.37 17.33
C LYS A 67 5.53 2.56 17.94
N LYS A 68 4.91 2.29 19.09
CA LYS A 68 4.22 3.27 19.92
C LYS A 68 5.18 4.37 20.39
N ILE A 69 4.89 5.62 20.05
CA ILE A 69 5.66 6.80 20.48
C ILE A 69 4.88 7.57 21.56
N GLY A 70 5.65 8.19 22.46
CA GLY A 70 5.13 9.07 23.50
C GLY A 70 4.60 8.33 24.72
N ASN A 71 4.36 9.09 25.79
CA ASN A 71 3.78 8.58 27.03
C ASN A 71 2.29 8.94 27.12
N LEU A 72 1.48 8.04 27.66
CA LEU A 72 0.03 8.24 27.90
C LEU A 72 -0.26 8.96 29.23
N HIS A 73 0.73 9.07 30.12
CA HIS A 73 0.53 9.42 31.53
C HIS A 73 0.42 10.91 31.81
N GLN A 74 0.08 11.72 30.82
CA GLN A 74 0.06 13.18 30.94
C GLN A 74 1.36 13.75 31.54
N LYS A 75 2.52 13.18 31.17
CA LYS A 75 3.83 13.58 31.70
C LYS A 75 4.69 14.25 30.66
N CYS A 76 5.55 15.18 31.10
CA CYS A 76 6.60 15.74 30.25
C CYS A 76 7.51 14.60 29.73
N PRO A 77 7.78 14.50 28.42
CA PRO A 77 8.65 13.45 27.86
C PRO A 77 10.15 13.67 28.12
N TYR A 78 10.53 14.74 28.82
CA TYR A 78 11.91 15.05 29.21
C TYR A 78 12.16 14.87 30.70
N CYS A 79 11.35 15.49 31.56
CA CYS A 79 11.55 15.46 33.02
C CYS A 79 10.48 14.66 33.80
N ALA A 80 9.55 14.00 33.09
CA ALA A 80 8.46 13.21 33.69
C ALA A 80 7.49 13.97 34.63
N LYS A 81 7.57 15.31 34.71
CA LYS A 81 6.59 16.13 35.44
C LYS A 81 5.17 15.82 34.99
N ALA A 82 4.29 15.52 35.92
CA ALA A 82 2.88 15.30 35.65
C ALA A 82 2.15 16.62 35.35
N TYR A 83 1.19 16.54 34.45
CA TYR A 83 0.24 17.60 34.14
C TYR A 83 -1.14 17.17 34.61
N LYS A 84 -1.95 18.11 35.09
CA LYS A 84 -3.36 17.86 35.43
C LYS A 84 -4.20 17.63 34.17
N THR A 85 -3.88 18.32 33.08
CA THR A 85 -4.53 18.19 31.78
C THR A 85 -3.50 18.44 30.66
N LEU A 86 -3.64 17.71 29.55
CA LEU A 86 -2.85 17.93 28.34
C LEU A 86 -3.78 18.10 27.14
N ASN A 87 -3.90 19.34 26.68
CA ASN A 87 -4.57 19.66 25.43
C ASN A 87 -3.65 19.37 24.24
N LEU A 88 -4.25 19.06 23.09
CA LEU A 88 -3.53 18.82 21.84
C LEU A 88 -2.69 20.04 21.43
N GLY A 89 -1.62 19.78 20.68
CA GLY A 89 -0.73 20.79 20.15
C GLY A 89 0.63 20.86 20.85
N GLU A 90 1.37 21.92 20.56
CA GLU A 90 2.68 22.16 21.16
C GLU A 90 2.53 22.70 22.59
N LYS A 91 3.41 22.25 23.48
CA LYS A 91 3.45 22.62 24.90
C LYS A 91 4.88 22.86 25.34
N LYS A 92 5.08 23.83 26.23
CA LYS A 92 6.36 24.08 26.91
C LYS A 92 6.28 23.58 28.35
N CYS A 93 7.33 22.92 28.83
CA CYS A 93 7.36 22.44 30.21
C CYS A 93 7.77 23.52 31.20
N THR A 94 6.95 23.79 32.21
CA THR A 94 7.26 24.81 33.24
C THR A 94 8.42 24.45 34.16
N GLN A 95 8.88 23.19 34.17
CA GLN A 95 10.00 22.75 35.02
C GLN A 95 11.33 22.63 34.26
N CYS A 96 11.32 22.10 33.04
CA CYS A 96 12.56 21.89 32.27
C CYS A 96 12.68 22.82 31.06
N ASP A 97 11.70 23.71 30.85
CA ASP A 97 11.60 24.68 29.74
C ASP A 97 11.63 24.07 28.33
N LYS A 98 11.65 22.74 28.20
CA LYS A 98 11.65 22.06 26.90
C LYS A 98 10.26 22.00 26.29
N ALA A 99 10.19 22.25 24.98
CA ALA A 99 8.98 22.10 24.20
C ALA A 99 8.75 20.65 23.74
N PHE A 100 7.49 20.23 23.77
CA PHE A 100 7.02 18.90 23.38
C PHE A 100 5.65 19.00 22.70
N MET A 101 5.23 17.92 22.05
CA MET A 101 3.95 17.84 21.35
C MET A 101 3.00 16.89 22.05
N VAL A 102 1.71 17.22 22.01
CA VAL A 102 0.61 16.35 22.44
C VAL A 102 -0.29 16.06 21.25
N LYS A 103 -0.43 14.79 20.88
CA LYS A 103 -1.26 14.37 19.73
C LYS A 103 -1.85 12.98 19.98
N LYS A 104 -2.95 12.64 19.31
CA LYS A 104 -3.47 11.27 19.29
C LYS A 104 -2.55 10.37 18.49
N ARG A 105 -2.32 9.15 18.96
CA ARG A 105 -1.49 8.15 18.29
C ARG A 105 -2.31 7.26 17.36
N VAL A 106 -1.76 6.81 16.23
CA VAL A 106 -2.51 5.99 15.26
C VAL A 106 -2.80 4.56 15.73
N GLN A 107 -1.94 3.99 16.58
CA GLN A 107 -2.01 2.60 17.02
C GLN A 107 -3.21 2.32 17.94
N ASP A 108 -3.60 3.29 18.78
CA ASP A 108 -4.65 3.11 19.79
C ASP A 108 -5.45 4.39 20.08
N LEU A 109 -5.25 5.45 19.28
CA LEU A 109 -5.95 6.73 19.41
C LEU A 109 -5.75 7.44 20.77
N GLY A 110 -4.86 6.93 21.61
CA GLY A 110 -4.51 7.54 22.89
C GLY A 110 -3.82 8.88 22.70
N THR A 111 -4.16 9.85 23.55
CA THR A 111 -3.49 11.15 23.59
C THR A 111 -2.14 10.99 24.26
N VAL A 112 -1.06 11.21 23.50
CA VAL A 112 0.31 11.01 23.97
C VAL A 112 1.11 12.30 23.90
N ALA A 113 2.01 12.47 24.88
CA ALA A 113 3.04 13.50 24.87
C ALA A 113 4.36 12.92 24.34
N TYR A 114 4.99 13.59 23.37
CA TYR A 114 6.25 13.14 22.76
C TYR A 114 7.19 14.32 22.44
N ARG A 115 8.49 14.01 22.31
CA ARG A 115 9.54 15.00 22.03
C ARG A 115 9.41 15.56 20.61
N LEU A 116 9.78 16.82 20.40
CA LEU A 116 9.73 17.45 19.08
C LEU A 116 10.57 16.70 18.03
N GLU A 117 11.68 16.10 18.44
CA GLU A 117 12.53 15.23 17.61
C GLU A 117 11.75 14.06 16.97
N SER A 118 10.71 13.56 17.65
CA SER A 118 9.89 12.45 17.17
C SER A 118 8.74 12.89 16.26
N LYS A 119 8.54 14.20 16.04
CA LYS A 119 7.42 14.76 15.25
C LYS A 119 7.40 14.23 13.83
N LYS A 120 8.54 14.25 13.12
CA LYS A 120 8.64 13.75 11.74
C LYS A 120 8.15 12.30 11.64
N HIS A 121 8.58 11.45 12.57
CA HIS A 121 8.19 10.05 12.57
C HIS A 121 6.71 9.84 12.93
N PHE A 122 6.20 10.60 13.90
CA PHE A 122 4.79 10.59 14.27
C PHE A 122 3.88 11.01 13.10
N ASP A 123 4.29 12.05 12.37
CA ASP A 123 3.54 12.54 11.20
C ASP A 123 3.61 11.54 10.03
N LEU A 124 4.73 10.82 9.85
CA LEU A 124 4.81 9.71 8.89
C LEU A 124 3.84 8.57 9.24
N GLN A 125 3.75 8.18 10.51
CA GLN A 125 2.78 7.17 10.97
C GLN A 125 1.34 7.60 10.67
N TRP A 126 1.00 8.86 10.94
CA TRP A 126 -0.31 9.41 10.57
C TRP A 126 -0.54 9.47 9.08
N LYS A 127 0.45 9.91 8.28
CA LYS A 127 0.31 9.99 6.82
C LYS A 127 0.05 8.61 6.20
N ALA A 128 0.74 7.59 6.71
CA ALA A 128 0.56 6.20 6.28
C ALA A 128 -0.85 5.65 6.55
N VAL A 129 -1.64 6.27 7.45
CA VAL A 129 -2.99 5.83 7.82
C VAL A 129 -4.08 6.83 7.38
N SER A 130 -3.79 8.13 7.31
CA SER A 130 -4.79 9.20 7.16
C SER A 130 -5.48 9.23 5.80
N LYS A 131 -4.86 8.65 4.78
CA LYS A 131 -5.38 8.59 3.40
C LYS A 131 -5.95 7.24 3.01
N ILE A 132 -6.21 6.34 3.96
CA ILE A 132 -7.05 5.19 3.66
C ILE A 132 -8.45 5.76 3.49
N LYS A 133 -8.73 6.30 2.29
CA LYS A 133 -10.08 6.73 1.93
C LYS A 133 -10.98 5.58 2.34
N LYS A 134 -11.98 5.86 3.18
CA LYS A 134 -13.05 4.93 3.52
C LYS A 134 -13.38 4.20 2.24
N PHE A 135 -12.96 2.94 2.19
CA PHE A 135 -13.02 2.08 1.03
C PHE A 135 -14.52 1.77 0.86
N LYS A 136 -15.24 2.77 0.33
CA LYS A 136 -16.69 2.75 0.21
C LYS A 136 -16.93 1.92 -1.04
N PHE A 137 -16.96 0.61 -0.85
CA PHE A 137 -17.21 -0.32 -1.92
C PHE A 137 -18.48 0.13 -2.63
N TYR A 138 -18.38 0.44 -3.92
CA TYR A 138 -19.52 0.95 -4.70
C TYR A 138 -20.58 -0.14 -4.97
N LEU A 139 -20.38 -1.35 -4.42
CA LEU A 139 -21.27 -2.50 -4.50
C LEU A 139 -21.84 -2.84 -3.11
N THR A 140 -22.64 -1.94 -2.52
CA THR A 140 -23.29 -2.18 -1.22
C THR A 140 -24.06 -3.51 -1.20
N HIS A 141 -24.74 -3.86 -2.29
CA HIS A 141 -25.49 -5.12 -2.40
C HIS A 141 -24.59 -6.37 -2.44
N GLU A 142 -23.42 -6.27 -3.08
CA GLU A 142 -22.48 -7.40 -3.15
C GLU A 142 -21.77 -7.61 -1.80
N TYR A 143 -21.56 -6.51 -1.06
CA TYR A 143 -21.10 -6.57 0.32
C TYR A 143 -22.10 -7.31 1.21
N GLU A 144 -23.39 -6.92 1.16
CA GLU A 144 -24.48 -7.58 1.89
C GLU A 144 -24.62 -9.06 1.50
N TYR A 145 -24.54 -9.36 0.21
CA TYR A 145 -24.60 -10.73 -0.29
C TYR A 145 -23.45 -11.59 0.26
N ILE A 146 -22.20 -11.14 0.15
CA ILE A 146 -21.04 -11.88 0.64
C ILE A 146 -21.06 -12.00 2.17
N GLU A 147 -21.50 -10.97 2.89
CA GLU A 147 -21.69 -11.05 4.34
C GLU A 147 -22.67 -12.18 4.71
N GLN A 148 -23.81 -12.27 4.02
CA GLN A 148 -24.78 -13.36 4.24
C GLN A 148 -24.19 -14.74 3.92
N GLN A 149 -23.41 -14.87 2.84
CA GLN A 149 -22.75 -16.13 2.49
C GLN A 149 -21.73 -16.56 3.54
N LEU A 150 -20.91 -15.63 4.04
CA LEU A 150 -19.93 -15.91 5.10
C LEU A 150 -20.62 -16.31 6.41
N LYS A 151 -21.75 -15.69 6.76
CA LYS A 151 -22.58 -16.09 7.91
C LYS A 151 -23.15 -17.51 7.73
N LYS A 152 -23.65 -17.86 6.53
CA LYS A 152 -24.10 -19.22 6.20
C LYS A 152 -22.99 -20.27 6.33
N GLN A 153 -21.74 -19.89 6.09
CA GLN A 153 -20.55 -20.74 6.28
C GLN A 153 -20.11 -20.85 7.76
N GLY A 154 -20.89 -20.33 8.71
CA GLY A 154 -20.61 -20.43 10.14
C GLY A 154 -19.66 -19.36 10.69
N LYS A 155 -19.30 -18.32 9.92
CA LYS A 155 -18.49 -17.21 10.45
C LYS A 155 -19.38 -16.23 11.22
N MET A 156 -19.37 -16.33 12.55
CA MET A 156 -20.21 -15.53 13.45
C MET A 156 -19.68 -14.09 13.68
N ASN A 157 -18.35 -13.91 13.70
CA ASN A 157 -17.71 -12.63 14.08
C ASN A 157 -17.00 -11.97 12.89
N LEU A 158 -17.76 -11.60 11.86
CA LEU A 158 -17.20 -10.96 10.67
C LEU A 158 -16.85 -9.50 10.94
N GLN A 159 -15.58 -9.14 10.73
CA GLN A 159 -15.17 -7.74 10.64
C GLN A 159 -15.45 -7.23 9.23
N ALA A 160 -15.66 -5.91 9.09
CA ALA A 160 -15.89 -5.30 7.78
C ALA A 160 -14.75 -5.58 6.78
N THR A 161 -13.52 -5.69 7.29
CA THR A 161 -12.35 -6.04 6.49
C THR A 161 -12.37 -7.46 5.96
N ASP A 162 -13.02 -8.41 6.64
CA ASP A 162 -13.13 -9.81 6.20
C ASP A 162 -14.04 -9.94 4.98
N ILE A 163 -15.13 -9.16 5.00
CA ILE A 163 -16.08 -9.05 3.89
C ILE A 163 -15.36 -8.39 2.71
N MET A 164 -14.68 -7.26 2.92
CA MET A 164 -13.90 -6.59 1.87
C MET A 164 -12.84 -7.51 1.24
N HIS A 165 -12.15 -8.32 2.05
CA HIS A 165 -11.22 -9.31 1.53
C HIS A 165 -11.89 -10.30 0.59
N SER A 166 -13.02 -10.84 1.01
CA SER A 166 -13.77 -11.82 0.23
C SER A 166 -14.27 -11.21 -1.07
N VAL A 167 -14.80 -9.99 -1.02
CA VAL A 167 -15.28 -9.29 -2.22
C VAL A 167 -14.14 -9.02 -3.21
N ILE A 168 -13.03 -8.39 -2.77
CA ILE A 168 -11.88 -8.11 -3.65
C ILE A 168 -11.33 -9.41 -4.27
N SER A 169 -11.28 -10.49 -3.50
CA SER A 169 -10.70 -11.76 -3.97
C SER A 169 -11.62 -12.44 -5.00
N ALA A 170 -12.94 -12.43 -4.78
CA ALA A 170 -13.90 -12.96 -5.74
C ALA A 170 -13.87 -12.15 -7.05
N TYR A 171 -13.95 -10.82 -6.94
CA TYR A 171 -14.01 -9.96 -8.11
C TYR A 171 -12.71 -9.90 -8.89
N SER A 172 -11.54 -9.88 -8.23
CA SER A 172 -10.25 -9.98 -8.94
C SER A 172 -10.12 -11.28 -9.73
N LYS A 173 -10.54 -12.41 -9.16
CA LYS A 173 -10.56 -13.70 -9.87
C LYS A 173 -11.48 -13.65 -11.09
N ASN A 174 -12.67 -13.07 -10.94
CA ASN A 174 -13.61 -12.92 -12.05
C ASN A 174 -13.04 -12.01 -13.14
N SER A 175 -12.47 -10.84 -12.79
CA SER A 175 -11.83 -9.94 -13.76
C SER A 175 -10.70 -10.63 -14.52
N LEU A 176 -9.89 -11.44 -13.83
CA LEU A 176 -8.82 -12.20 -14.45
C LEU A 176 -9.35 -13.24 -15.45
N ASN A 177 -10.34 -14.02 -15.04
CA ASN A 177 -10.94 -15.08 -15.86
C ASN A 177 -11.71 -14.54 -17.07
N SER A 178 -12.28 -13.34 -16.96
CA SER A 178 -12.98 -12.65 -18.05
C SER A 178 -12.06 -11.81 -18.94
N GLY A 179 -10.74 -11.78 -18.71
CA GLY A 179 -9.80 -10.99 -19.51
C GLY A 179 -9.78 -9.49 -19.24
N HIS A 180 -10.47 -9.02 -18.19
CA HIS A 180 -10.48 -7.62 -17.74
C HIS A 180 -9.25 -7.30 -16.88
N TYR A 181 -8.07 -7.28 -17.49
CA TYR A 181 -6.79 -7.17 -16.78
C TYR A 181 -6.55 -5.79 -16.14
N GLU A 182 -7.05 -4.70 -16.74
CA GLU A 182 -7.01 -3.38 -16.09
C GLU A 182 -7.84 -3.37 -14.80
N LEU A 183 -9.02 -3.97 -14.83
CA LEU A 183 -9.86 -4.12 -13.64
C LEU A 183 -9.22 -5.04 -12.58
N TYR A 184 -8.60 -6.15 -12.98
CA TYR A 184 -7.80 -6.98 -12.09
C TYR A 184 -6.69 -6.18 -11.40
N THR A 185 -5.97 -5.35 -12.17
CA THR A 185 -4.90 -4.48 -11.63
C THR A 185 -5.44 -3.49 -10.61
N ALA A 186 -6.61 -2.89 -10.88
CA ALA A 186 -7.29 -2.05 -9.91
C ALA A 186 -7.63 -2.82 -8.63
N PHE A 187 -8.19 -4.04 -8.72
CA PHE A 187 -8.46 -4.86 -7.53
C PHE A 187 -7.21 -5.20 -6.71
N MET A 188 -6.06 -5.43 -7.35
CA MET A 188 -4.78 -5.64 -6.65
C MET A 188 -4.33 -4.38 -5.89
N PHE A 189 -4.52 -3.19 -6.48
CA PHE A 189 -4.26 -1.93 -5.79
C PHE A 189 -5.17 -1.75 -4.57
N HIS A 190 -6.46 -2.06 -4.74
CA HIS A 190 -7.44 -2.02 -3.67
C HIS A 190 -7.15 -3.04 -2.55
N LYS A 191 -6.60 -4.21 -2.88
CA LYS A 191 -6.06 -5.17 -1.90
C LYS A 191 -4.89 -4.58 -1.11
N ALA A 192 -3.98 -3.85 -1.78
CA ALA A 192 -2.88 -3.14 -1.13
C ALA A 192 -3.38 -2.08 -0.14
N GLU A 193 -4.38 -1.29 -0.52
CA GLU A 193 -5.01 -0.29 0.36
C GLU A 193 -5.65 -0.94 1.60
N LEU A 194 -6.29 -2.11 1.43
CA LEU A 194 -6.86 -2.86 2.54
C LEU A 194 -5.76 -3.39 3.49
N MET A 195 -4.66 -3.95 2.96
CA MET A 195 -3.49 -4.34 3.78
C MET A 195 -2.93 -3.14 4.56
N ARG A 196 -2.78 -1.99 3.89
CA ARG A 196 -2.30 -0.75 4.51
C ARG A 196 -3.24 -0.31 5.64
N SER A 197 -4.55 -0.48 5.46
CA SER A 197 -5.55 -0.15 6.48
C SER A 197 -5.50 -1.01 7.72
N GLN A 198 -5.10 -2.27 7.56
CA GLN A 198 -4.84 -3.20 8.64
C GLN A 198 -3.44 -3.03 9.24
N GLN A 199 -2.70 -1.98 8.85
CA GLN A 199 -1.31 -1.73 9.28
C GLN A 199 -0.34 -2.85 8.87
N ARG A 200 -0.72 -3.68 7.88
CA ARG A 200 0.12 -4.73 7.27
C ARG A 200 0.97 -4.11 6.17
N PHE A 201 1.84 -3.18 6.55
CA PHE A 201 2.56 -2.31 5.60
C PHE A 201 3.50 -3.04 4.65
N ALA A 202 4.12 -4.14 5.09
CA ALA A 202 4.98 -4.95 4.24
C ALA A 202 4.19 -5.59 3.09
N GLU A 203 3.03 -6.16 3.40
CA GLU A 203 2.13 -6.76 2.42
C GLU A 203 1.49 -5.70 1.52
N ALA A 204 1.16 -4.53 2.05
CA ALA A 204 0.73 -3.41 1.22
C ALA A 204 1.81 -3.01 0.19
N LEU A 205 3.07 -2.89 0.63
CA LEU A 205 4.21 -2.60 -0.24
C LEU A 205 4.42 -3.71 -1.29
N GLU A 206 4.25 -4.96 -0.89
CA GLU A 206 4.29 -6.12 -1.79
C GLU A 206 3.29 -5.98 -2.94
N TYR A 207 2.02 -5.72 -2.62
CA TYR A 207 0.98 -5.54 -3.63
C TYR A 207 1.21 -4.27 -4.49
N TYR A 208 1.67 -3.16 -3.92
CA TYR A 208 1.97 -1.96 -4.74
C TYR A 208 3.10 -2.23 -5.75
N PHE A 209 4.13 -3.00 -5.38
CA PHE A 209 5.16 -3.43 -6.34
C PHE A 209 4.60 -4.31 -7.45
N TYR A 210 3.69 -5.22 -7.11
CA TYR A 210 3.01 -6.03 -8.11
C TYR A 210 2.11 -5.19 -9.04
N VAL A 211 1.36 -4.23 -8.49
CA VAL A 211 0.56 -3.28 -9.30
C VAL A 211 1.45 -2.47 -10.23
N HIS A 212 2.62 -2.00 -9.77
CA HIS A 212 3.60 -1.34 -10.63
C HIS A 212 4.06 -2.25 -11.77
N PHE A 213 4.34 -3.53 -11.47
CA PHE A 213 4.72 -4.50 -12.49
C PHE A 213 3.62 -4.69 -13.55
N LEU A 214 2.35 -4.82 -13.14
CA LEU A 214 1.21 -4.88 -14.04
C LEU A 214 1.06 -3.60 -14.88
N GLN A 215 1.22 -2.42 -14.26
CA GLN A 215 1.18 -1.14 -14.96
C GLN A 215 2.29 -1.02 -16.00
N SER A 216 3.51 -1.49 -15.69
CA SER A 216 4.63 -1.41 -16.63
C SER A 216 4.44 -2.26 -17.89
N ASN A 217 3.63 -3.32 -17.78
CA ASN A 217 3.20 -4.18 -18.88
C ASN A 217 1.92 -3.67 -19.59
N GLY A 218 1.33 -2.58 -19.08
CA GLY A 218 0.14 -1.89 -19.57
C GLY A 218 -0.93 -2.79 -20.12
N VAL A 219 -1.79 -3.26 -19.23
CA VAL A 219 -2.96 -4.05 -19.59
C VAL A 219 -4.12 -3.16 -20.04
N ASP A 220 -4.81 -3.56 -21.09
CA ASP A 220 -6.16 -3.09 -21.41
C ASP A 220 -7.22 -4.16 -21.05
N ASN A 221 -8.50 -3.79 -21.11
CA ASN A 221 -9.62 -4.70 -20.83
C ASN A 221 -9.90 -5.70 -21.96
N GLU A 222 -9.02 -5.79 -22.96
CA GLU A 222 -9.06 -6.77 -24.06
C GLU A 222 -7.89 -7.77 -23.94
N ALA A 223 -7.32 -7.88 -22.74
CA ALA A 223 -6.17 -8.72 -22.41
C ALA A 223 -4.91 -8.42 -23.24
N ASN A 224 -4.73 -7.22 -23.78
CA ASN A 224 -3.50 -6.86 -24.49
C ASN A 224 -2.48 -6.25 -23.50
N PHE A 225 -1.22 -6.65 -23.64
CA PHE A 225 -0.11 -6.06 -22.93
C PHE A 225 0.61 -5.05 -23.83
N VAL A 226 0.71 -3.82 -23.34
CA VAL A 226 1.39 -2.71 -24.00
C VAL A 226 2.34 -2.08 -23.00
N ALA A 227 3.64 -2.01 -23.31
CA ALA A 227 4.60 -1.38 -22.40
C ALA A 227 4.19 0.07 -22.08
N LYS A 228 3.94 0.35 -20.79
CA LYS A 228 3.68 1.71 -20.29
C LYS A 228 4.81 2.09 -19.34
N THR A 229 5.41 3.25 -19.57
CA THR A 229 6.58 3.70 -18.81
C THR A 229 6.23 4.68 -17.69
N LYS A 230 5.00 5.20 -17.67
CA LYS A 230 4.58 6.21 -16.70
C LYS A 230 3.74 5.59 -15.59
N MET A 231 4.17 5.82 -14.35
CA MET A 231 3.51 5.32 -13.16
C MET A 231 2.25 6.13 -12.86
N ASN A 232 1.19 5.47 -12.40
CA ASN A 232 0.01 6.16 -11.91
C ASN A 232 0.39 7.05 -10.69
N PRO A 233 0.01 8.34 -10.66
CA PRO A 233 0.39 9.25 -9.58
C PRO A 233 -0.06 8.81 -8.18
N GLU A 234 -1.22 8.15 -8.08
CA GLU A 234 -1.72 7.64 -6.80
C GLU A 234 -0.87 6.46 -6.31
N LEU A 235 -0.50 5.53 -7.19
CA LEU A 235 0.43 4.44 -6.86
C LEU A 235 1.79 5.00 -6.40
N ARG A 236 2.32 5.98 -7.13
CA ARG A 236 3.58 6.66 -6.77
C ARG A 236 3.50 7.26 -5.36
N GLU A 237 2.44 7.98 -5.05
CA GLU A 237 2.24 8.56 -3.72
C GLU A 237 2.24 7.49 -2.61
N ARG A 238 1.50 6.39 -2.82
CA ARG A 238 1.40 5.31 -1.82
C ARG A 238 2.73 4.60 -1.59
N LEU A 239 3.50 4.36 -2.65
CA LEU A 239 4.85 3.83 -2.57
C LEU A 239 5.76 4.78 -1.78
N ILE A 240 5.75 6.09 -2.08
CA ILE A 240 6.55 7.09 -1.34
C ILE A 240 6.22 7.06 0.15
N ASP A 241 4.94 7.01 0.51
CA ASP A 241 4.51 7.02 1.91
C ASP A 241 5.05 5.81 2.69
N LEU A 242 4.93 4.60 2.14
CA LEU A 242 5.43 3.39 2.80
C LEU A 242 6.96 3.31 2.79
N LEU A 243 7.62 3.68 1.69
CA LEU A 243 9.08 3.72 1.63
C LEU A 243 9.65 4.72 2.64
N ASN A 244 8.99 5.87 2.85
CA ASN A 244 9.40 6.84 3.85
C ASN A 244 9.12 6.36 5.28
N LEU A 245 7.97 5.73 5.53
CA LEU A 245 7.67 5.14 6.83
C LEU A 245 8.72 4.09 7.22
N GLY A 246 9.04 3.17 6.31
CA GLY A 246 10.06 2.13 6.51
C GLY A 246 11.49 2.65 6.45
N ASN A 247 11.71 3.92 6.08
CA ASN A 247 13.01 4.47 5.72
C ASN A 247 13.76 3.60 4.70
N ILE A 248 13.05 3.10 3.69
CA ILE A 248 13.54 2.16 2.66
C ILE A 248 13.90 2.97 1.42
N GLN A 249 15.06 2.69 0.83
CA GLN A 249 15.40 3.16 -0.51
C GLN A 249 14.94 2.13 -1.55
N VAL A 250 14.42 2.59 -2.68
CA VAL A 250 13.95 1.70 -3.75
C VAL A 250 15.07 0.79 -4.23
N LYS A 251 16.29 1.29 -4.38
CA LYS A 251 17.49 0.48 -4.74
C LYS A 251 17.78 -0.68 -3.78
N GLN A 252 17.30 -0.62 -2.54
CA GLN A 252 17.43 -1.68 -1.54
C GLN A 252 16.25 -2.67 -1.55
N ALA A 253 15.18 -2.36 -2.29
CA ALA A 253 13.92 -3.09 -2.27
C ALA A 253 13.82 -4.20 -3.33
N LYS A 254 14.90 -4.50 -4.07
CA LYS A 254 14.88 -5.49 -5.16
C LYS A 254 14.38 -6.86 -4.72
N ALA A 255 14.86 -7.37 -3.59
CA ALA A 255 14.46 -8.69 -3.11
C ALA A 255 12.96 -8.78 -2.81
N LEU A 256 12.36 -7.72 -2.22
CA LEU A 256 10.92 -7.67 -2.01
C LEU A 256 10.16 -7.51 -3.33
N PHE A 257 10.66 -6.71 -4.26
CA PHE A 257 10.06 -6.54 -5.58
C PHE A 257 10.02 -7.87 -6.37
N ASP A 258 11.14 -8.60 -6.40
CA ASP A 258 11.22 -9.92 -7.04
C ASP A 258 10.29 -10.92 -6.34
N TYR A 259 10.23 -10.89 -5.01
CA TYR A 259 9.29 -11.70 -4.22
C TYR A 259 7.84 -11.39 -4.61
N SER A 260 7.45 -10.11 -4.64
CA SER A 260 6.10 -9.68 -5.01
C SER A 260 5.66 -10.26 -6.35
N ILE A 261 6.54 -10.18 -7.36
CA ILE A 261 6.20 -10.67 -8.69
C ILE A 261 6.10 -12.20 -8.69
N LYS A 262 7.06 -12.91 -8.12
CA LYS A 262 7.01 -14.38 -8.13
C LYS A 262 5.81 -14.92 -7.33
N HIS A 263 5.51 -14.29 -6.19
CA HIS A 263 4.45 -14.74 -5.29
C HIS A 263 3.06 -14.40 -5.82
N LEU A 264 2.87 -13.23 -6.42
CA LEU A 264 1.54 -12.75 -6.85
C LEU A 264 1.27 -12.90 -8.35
N SER A 265 2.30 -13.09 -9.19
CA SER A 265 2.09 -13.16 -10.63
C SER A 265 1.35 -14.42 -11.04
N VAL A 266 0.18 -14.17 -11.63
CA VAL A 266 -0.67 -15.19 -12.27
C VAL A 266 -0.39 -15.29 -13.77
N PHE A 267 0.47 -14.45 -14.33
CA PHE A 267 0.74 -14.36 -15.76
C PHE A 267 2.01 -15.10 -16.18
N CYS A 268 1.98 -15.72 -17.36
CA CYS A 268 3.15 -16.30 -18.01
C CYS A 268 4.15 -15.20 -18.39
N GLU A 269 5.34 -15.21 -17.80
CA GLU A 269 6.35 -14.15 -18.00
C GLU A 269 6.75 -13.96 -19.48
N SER A 270 6.73 -15.03 -20.27
CA SER A 270 7.03 -14.98 -21.72
C SER A 270 6.00 -14.20 -22.54
N ARG A 271 4.84 -13.87 -21.97
CA ARG A 271 3.78 -13.09 -22.62
C ARG A 271 3.81 -11.61 -22.24
N MET A 272 4.57 -11.27 -21.21
CA MET A 272 4.68 -9.91 -20.70
C MET A 272 5.62 -9.06 -21.57
N SER A 273 5.22 -7.84 -21.90
CA SER A 273 6.03 -6.91 -22.72
C SER A 273 7.31 -6.44 -21.99
N VAL A 274 7.30 -6.48 -20.66
CA VAL A 274 8.34 -6.01 -19.76
C VAL A 274 8.60 -7.07 -18.70
N ASN A 275 9.80 -7.63 -18.71
CA ASN A 275 10.24 -8.58 -17.68
C ASN A 275 10.44 -7.89 -16.31
N PRO A 276 10.52 -8.66 -15.20
CA PRO A 276 10.68 -8.11 -13.86
C PRO A 276 11.88 -7.18 -13.70
N HIS A 277 13.02 -7.52 -14.30
CA HIS A 277 14.24 -6.70 -14.21
C HIS A 277 14.06 -5.31 -14.84
N LYS A 278 13.46 -5.25 -16.04
CA LYS A 278 13.19 -3.99 -16.73
C LYS A 278 12.13 -3.17 -15.99
N SER A 279 11.10 -3.82 -15.43
CA SER A 279 10.08 -3.15 -14.61
C SER A 279 10.67 -2.52 -13.34
N TYR A 280 11.57 -3.24 -12.65
CA TYR A 280 12.30 -2.71 -11.50
C TYR A 280 13.22 -1.54 -11.89
N SER A 281 13.86 -1.62 -13.07
CA SER A 281 14.69 -0.52 -13.57
C SER A 281 13.88 0.75 -13.82
N ILE A 282 12.64 0.62 -14.33
CA ILE A 282 11.69 1.74 -14.46
C ILE A 282 11.36 2.31 -13.06
N LEU A 283 11.08 1.44 -12.09
CA LEU A 283 10.81 1.85 -10.71
C LEU A 283 11.99 2.64 -10.10
N MET A 284 13.22 2.15 -10.26
CA MET A 284 14.41 2.86 -9.76
C MET A 284 14.57 4.24 -10.39
N LYS A 285 14.30 4.36 -11.70
CA LYS A 285 14.38 5.66 -12.40
C LYS A 285 13.36 6.65 -11.85
N GLU A 286 12.14 6.19 -11.58
CA GLU A 286 11.02 7.00 -11.08
C GLU A 286 11.26 7.56 -9.65
N PHE A 287 12.08 6.86 -8.85
CA PHE A 287 12.36 7.17 -7.44
C PHE A 287 13.80 7.63 -7.18
N LYS A 288 14.54 7.99 -8.25
CA LYS A 288 15.96 8.35 -8.16
C LYS A 288 16.19 9.50 -7.17
N ASP A 289 15.34 10.53 -7.24
CA ASP A 289 15.49 11.75 -6.43
C ASP A 289 15.14 11.49 -4.95
N GLU A 290 14.11 10.69 -4.68
CA GLU A 290 13.74 10.26 -3.32
C GLU A 290 14.84 9.40 -2.67
N ASP A 291 15.49 8.53 -3.44
CA ASP A 291 16.60 7.71 -2.95
C ASP A 291 17.85 8.57 -2.66
N ALA A 292 18.17 9.53 -3.55
CA ALA A 292 19.27 10.46 -3.37
C ALA A 292 19.08 11.35 -2.12
N ALA A 293 17.86 11.84 -1.87
CA ALA A 293 17.54 12.62 -0.67
C ALA A 293 17.78 11.84 0.64
N LYS A 294 17.65 10.50 0.61
CA LYS A 294 17.95 9.63 1.76
C LYS A 294 19.44 9.37 1.94
N ASP A 295 20.24 9.37 0.87
CA ASP A 295 21.70 9.22 0.96
C ASP A 295 22.38 10.42 1.65
N VAL A 296 21.80 11.61 1.53
CA VAL A 296 22.28 12.83 2.22
C VAL A 296 21.97 12.79 3.73
N GLN A 297 20.94 12.06 4.15
CA GLN A 297 20.54 11.89 5.55
C GLN A 297 21.32 10.77 6.28
N LYS A 298 22.61 10.54 5.93
CA LYS A 298 23.45 9.59 6.68
C LYS A 298 23.35 9.87 8.18
N PRO A 299 23.21 8.85 9.03
CA PRO A 299 23.22 9.05 10.47
C PRO A 299 24.54 9.74 10.82
N MET A 300 24.49 10.86 11.55
CA MET A 300 25.68 11.39 12.20
C MET A 300 26.34 10.21 12.91
N ARG A 301 27.56 9.86 12.49
CA ARG A 301 28.35 8.85 13.17
C ARG A 301 28.39 9.30 14.63
N SER A 302 27.84 8.49 15.53
CA SER A 302 28.06 8.67 16.95
C SER A 302 29.57 8.64 17.15
N PHE A 303 30.16 9.80 17.40
CA PHE A 303 31.52 9.88 17.90
C PHE A 303 31.48 9.21 19.27
N VAL A 304 31.87 7.94 19.33
CA VAL A 304 32.26 7.30 20.57
C VAL A 304 33.53 8.02 20.98
N LEU A 305 33.39 9.03 21.84
CA LEU A 305 34.52 9.61 22.56
C LEU A 305 35.05 8.50 23.47
N TYR A 306 36.09 7.81 23.03
CA TYR A 306 36.93 7.06 23.94
C TYR A 306 37.66 8.10 24.79
N THR A 307 37.12 8.38 25.98
CA THR A 307 37.93 8.93 27.06
C THR A 307 38.97 7.87 27.38
N LYS A 308 40.23 8.11 26.98
CA LYS A 308 41.37 7.38 27.55
C LYS A 308 41.34 7.63 29.05
N ALA A 309 41.03 6.60 29.81
CA ALA A 309 41.44 6.52 31.20
C ALA A 309 42.91 6.11 31.22
N SER A 310 43.67 6.73 32.11
CA SER A 310 45.12 6.66 32.36
C SER A 310 46.03 7.45 31.41
#